data_AF-A0A9P3PW45-F1
#
_entry.id   AF-A0A9P3PW45-F1
#
_cell.length_a   1.000
_cell.length_b   1.000
_cell.length_c   1.000
_cell.angle_alpha   90.00
_cell.angle_beta   90.00
_cell.angle_gamma   90.00
#
_symmetry.space_group_name_H-M   'P 1'
#
loop_
_entity.id
_entity.type
_entity.pdbx_description
1 polymer ?
#
loop_
_entity_poly.entity_id
_entity_poly.type
_entity_poly.pdbx_seq_one_letter_code
_entity_poly.pdbx_strand_id
1 'polypeptide(L)'
;MVFFSGVDRYDLNALFAKAFGNFTVKVQGLSRGMFPLKAFYWGQRGARDNFALQIRNLVEHGYSSLGEKPVVIGECGIPMDMNKKEAFVTEDFTWQMRMMDAMMIALERSLVGFTLWTYNPSNNDQIGNDWNGENFSWFSSKRALPPSLLYYDQDAPSLDNGGRILPAVVRPYPAKTAGIPLKFEYEMSSGAFTFEWGNTAPESERDDTHPIPTVEGVPQSGHPKITALETEIFLPSLITLGRKVVVDGLDETDSYVHEERRQTLFIVARDTDPKRIHSIRVSLDPPLTRAFVVNDFWSDFGPRIVALVLLLLGVIAFALLRVYGP
;
A
#
# COMPACT_ATOMS: atom_id res chain seq x y z
N MET A 1 -13.89 15.55 10.16
CA MET A 1 -12.62 14.81 10.20
C MET A 1 -12.65 13.93 11.43
N VAL A 2 -12.65 12.62 11.23
CA VAL A 2 -12.65 11.64 12.33
C VAL A 2 -11.21 11.24 12.58
N PHE A 3 -10.71 11.49 13.79
CA PHE A 3 -9.42 11.01 14.25
C PHE A 3 -9.65 9.70 15.02
N PHE A 4 -9.27 8.57 14.45
CA PHE A 4 -9.21 7.32 15.20
C PHE A 4 -8.01 7.35 16.13
N SER A 5 -8.23 7.32 17.45
CA SER A 5 -7.18 7.15 18.47
C SER A 5 -7.36 5.80 19.17
N GLY A 6 -6.34 4.94 19.07
CA GLY A 6 -6.39 3.55 19.56
C GLY A 6 -5.30 2.67 18.96
N VAL A 7 -5.13 1.48 19.53
CA VAL A 7 -4.07 0.49 19.19
C VAL A 7 -4.24 -0.11 17.78
N ASP A 8 -5.36 0.16 17.10
CA ASP A 8 -5.68 -0.29 15.74
C ASP A 8 -4.91 0.45 14.62
N ARG A 9 -4.01 1.38 14.99
CA ARG A 9 -3.14 2.16 14.08
C ARG A 9 -1.91 1.39 13.57
N TYR A 10 -1.61 0.28 14.23
CA TYR A 10 -0.48 -0.60 13.96
C TYR A 10 -0.99 -2.04 13.85
N ASP A 11 -0.24 -2.90 13.15
CA ASP A 11 -0.45 -4.33 13.34
C ASP A 11 -0.13 -4.67 14.80
N LEU A 12 -1.16 -5.05 15.55
CA LEU A 12 -1.06 -5.30 17.00
C LEU A 12 0.02 -6.33 17.33
N ASN A 13 0.13 -7.37 16.52
CA ASN A 13 1.12 -8.41 16.72
C ASN A 13 2.54 -7.85 16.54
N ALA A 14 2.78 -7.07 15.49
CA ALA A 14 4.07 -6.44 15.25
C ALA A 14 4.40 -5.35 16.28
N LEU A 15 3.41 -4.61 16.80
CA LEU A 15 3.62 -3.61 17.84
C LEU A 15 4.16 -4.24 19.14
N PHE A 16 3.59 -5.37 19.57
CA PHE A 16 4.00 -6.06 20.80
C PHE A 16 5.21 -6.98 20.60
N ALA A 17 5.21 -7.78 19.52
CA ALA A 17 6.27 -8.75 19.28
C ALA A 17 7.51 -8.13 18.64
N LYS A 18 7.40 -6.93 18.03
CA LYS A 18 8.43 -6.33 17.17
C LYS A 18 9.02 -7.36 16.21
N ALA A 19 8.15 -8.10 15.54
CA ALA A 19 8.53 -9.17 14.63
C ALA A 19 7.62 -9.21 13.42
N PHE A 20 8.21 -9.47 12.25
CA PHE A 20 7.48 -9.66 11.01
C PHE A 20 8.12 -10.77 10.18
N GLY A 21 7.29 -11.56 9.52
CA GLY A 21 7.69 -12.75 8.78
C GLY A 21 6.72 -13.09 7.64
N ASN A 22 6.83 -14.29 7.09
CA ASN A 22 5.92 -14.77 6.03
C ASN A 22 4.53 -15.16 6.52
N PHE A 23 4.20 -14.93 7.79
CA PHE A 23 2.94 -15.33 8.38
C PHE A 23 2.37 -14.19 9.20
N THR A 24 1.15 -13.79 8.87
CA THR A 24 0.40 -12.78 9.62
C THR A 24 -0.94 -13.34 10.06
N VAL A 25 -1.49 -12.76 11.13
CA VAL A 25 -2.68 -13.26 11.79
C VAL A 25 -3.66 -12.12 12.01
N LYS A 26 -4.94 -12.39 11.76
CA LYS A 26 -6.02 -11.45 12.09
C LYS A 26 -6.36 -11.53 13.58
N VAL A 27 -5.59 -10.82 14.40
CA VAL A 27 -5.71 -10.84 15.87
C VAL A 27 -7.11 -10.45 16.35
N GLN A 28 -7.70 -9.39 15.78
CA GLN A 28 -9.06 -8.97 16.13
C GLN A 28 -10.10 -10.06 15.82
N GLY A 29 -9.93 -10.76 14.70
CA GLY A 29 -10.81 -11.87 14.31
C GLY A 29 -10.73 -13.02 15.33
N LEU A 30 -9.53 -13.45 15.68
CA LEU A 30 -9.32 -14.48 16.70
C LEU A 30 -9.91 -14.08 18.05
N SER A 31 -9.70 -12.82 18.47
CA SER A 31 -10.25 -12.31 19.75
C SER A 31 -11.79 -12.35 19.81
N ARG A 32 -12.47 -12.36 18.64
CA ARG A 32 -13.92 -12.44 18.50
C ARG A 32 -14.43 -13.84 18.12
N GLY A 33 -13.61 -14.88 18.31
CA GLY A 33 -14.00 -16.27 18.09
C GLY A 33 -13.92 -16.76 16.64
N MET A 34 -13.18 -16.07 15.76
CA MET A 34 -12.96 -16.54 14.39
C MET A 34 -12.24 -17.89 14.37
N PHE A 35 -12.71 -18.81 13.52
CA PHE A 35 -12.05 -20.09 13.29
C PHE A 35 -10.60 -19.87 12.83
N PRO A 36 -9.57 -20.46 13.48
CA PRO A 36 -8.17 -20.10 13.25
C PRO A 36 -7.69 -20.15 11.80
N LEU A 37 -8.10 -21.15 11.02
CA LEU A 37 -7.70 -21.26 9.61
C LEU A 37 -8.21 -20.12 8.73
N LYS A 38 -9.26 -19.39 9.16
CA LYS A 38 -9.75 -18.18 8.48
C LYS A 38 -9.02 -16.90 8.92
N ALA A 39 -8.21 -16.98 9.97
CA ALA A 39 -7.46 -15.84 10.52
C ALA A 39 -5.98 -15.85 10.09
N PHE A 40 -5.55 -16.87 9.35
CA PHE A 40 -4.14 -17.12 9.01
C PHE A 40 -3.84 -16.69 7.58
N TYR A 41 -2.80 -15.88 7.41
CA TYR A 41 -2.41 -15.31 6.13
C TYR A 41 -0.93 -15.60 5.86
N TRP A 42 -0.64 -16.22 4.71
CA TRP A 42 0.71 -16.62 4.33
C TRP A 42 1.29 -15.75 3.20
N GLY A 43 2.58 -15.50 3.28
CA GLY A 43 3.37 -14.76 2.30
C GLY A 43 3.07 -13.26 2.29
N GLN A 44 3.74 -12.54 1.41
CA GLN A 44 3.51 -11.11 1.23
C GLN A 44 2.10 -10.82 0.73
N ARG A 45 1.54 -11.68 -0.14
CA ARG A 45 0.17 -11.55 -0.60
C ARG A 45 -0.81 -11.62 0.57
N GLY A 46 -0.66 -12.64 1.42
CA GLY A 46 -1.50 -12.79 2.60
C GLY A 46 -1.37 -11.61 3.56
N ALA A 47 -0.16 -11.08 3.78
CA ALA A 47 0.03 -9.88 4.60
C ALA A 47 -0.72 -8.66 4.02
N ARG A 48 -0.57 -8.39 2.72
CA ARG A 48 -1.31 -7.31 2.04
C ARG A 48 -2.83 -7.47 2.19
N ASP A 49 -3.34 -8.69 2.02
CA ASP A 49 -4.78 -8.96 2.12
C ASP A 49 -5.31 -8.82 3.56
N ASN A 50 -4.52 -9.25 4.56
CA ASN A 50 -4.87 -9.12 5.96
C ASN A 50 -4.95 -7.64 6.38
N PHE A 51 -3.93 -6.85 6.05
CA PHE A 51 -3.92 -5.42 6.36
C PHE A 51 -5.05 -4.69 5.62
N ALA A 52 -5.25 -4.96 4.33
CA ALA A 52 -6.31 -4.34 3.54
C ALA A 52 -7.69 -4.60 4.15
N LEU A 53 -7.95 -5.84 4.58
CA LEU A 53 -9.21 -6.18 5.24
C LEU A 53 -9.38 -5.42 6.57
N GLN A 54 -8.33 -5.33 7.40
CA GLN A 54 -8.43 -4.66 8.69
C GLN A 54 -8.63 -3.14 8.55
N ILE A 55 -7.90 -2.48 7.66
CA ILE A 55 -8.05 -1.04 7.41
C ILE A 55 -9.41 -0.74 6.76
N ARG A 56 -9.85 -1.54 5.79
CA ARG A 56 -11.19 -1.39 5.20
C ARG A 56 -12.28 -1.46 6.27
N ASN A 57 -12.22 -2.46 7.15
CA ASN A 57 -13.17 -2.57 8.25
C ASN A 57 -13.17 -1.29 9.10
N LEU A 58 -12.00 -0.74 9.46
CA LEU A 58 -11.91 0.49 10.25
C LEU A 58 -12.60 1.67 9.57
N VAL A 59 -12.35 1.87 8.27
CA VAL A 59 -12.96 2.95 7.48
C VAL A 59 -14.47 2.78 7.37
N GLU A 60 -14.95 1.57 7.04
CA GLU A 60 -16.37 1.27 6.91
C GLU A 60 -17.13 1.35 8.25
N HIS A 61 -16.48 1.04 9.37
CA HIS A 61 -17.06 1.29 10.70
C HIS A 61 -17.21 2.80 10.97
N GLY A 62 -16.27 3.61 10.50
CA GLY A 62 -16.38 5.07 10.52
C GLY A 62 -17.61 5.56 9.76
N TYR A 63 -17.80 5.07 8.53
CA TYR A 63 -18.98 5.37 7.71
C TYR A 63 -20.28 4.91 8.35
N SER A 64 -20.31 3.69 8.88
CA SER A 64 -21.50 3.13 9.55
C SER A 64 -21.88 3.93 10.80
N SER A 65 -20.89 4.49 11.50
CA SER A 65 -21.12 5.20 12.77
C SER A 65 -21.45 6.69 12.58
N LEU A 66 -20.88 7.32 11.55
CA LEU A 66 -20.88 8.78 11.39
C LEU A 66 -21.42 9.27 10.05
N GLY A 67 -21.83 8.34 9.17
CA GLY A 67 -22.21 8.61 7.78
C GLY A 67 -21.00 8.92 6.89
N GLU A 68 -21.28 9.41 5.69
CA GLU A 68 -20.27 9.80 4.70
C GLU A 68 -19.47 11.03 5.17
N LYS A 69 -18.35 10.77 5.85
CA LYS A 69 -17.45 11.80 6.36
C LYS A 69 -16.01 11.46 5.98
N PRO A 70 -15.15 12.46 5.67
CA PRO A 70 -13.74 12.21 5.43
C PRO A 70 -13.09 11.51 6.63
N VAL A 71 -12.43 10.39 6.35
CA VAL A 71 -11.65 9.60 7.30
C VAL A 71 -10.17 9.88 7.08
N VAL A 72 -9.45 10.15 8.16
CA VAL A 72 -7.99 10.25 8.14
C VAL A 72 -7.41 9.40 9.26
N ILE A 73 -6.48 8.52 8.91
CA ILE A 73 -5.72 7.74 9.89
C ILE A 73 -4.62 8.64 10.45
N GLY A 74 -4.88 9.17 11.65
CA GLY A 74 -4.03 10.17 12.27
C GLY A 74 -2.58 9.74 12.42
N GLU A 75 -2.31 8.47 12.69
CA GLU A 75 -0.97 7.89 12.82
C GLU A 75 -1.01 6.44 12.35
N CYS A 76 0.01 6.02 11.61
CA CYS A 76 0.30 4.62 11.29
C CYS A 76 1.82 4.45 11.09
N GLY A 77 2.35 3.23 11.17
CA GLY A 77 3.79 3.02 11.02
C GLY A 77 4.21 1.60 11.33
N ILE A 78 5.52 1.37 11.34
CA ILE A 78 6.11 0.08 11.70
C ILE A 78 7.35 0.26 12.57
N PRO A 79 7.63 -0.66 13.50
CA PRO A 79 8.87 -0.61 14.27
C PRO A 79 10.06 -0.98 13.37
N MET A 80 11.01 -0.07 13.21
CA MET A 80 12.24 -0.34 12.45
C MET A 80 13.18 -1.27 13.20
N ASP A 81 13.07 -1.33 14.53
CA ASP A 81 13.86 -2.19 15.43
C ASP A 81 13.30 -3.62 15.56
N MET A 82 12.41 -4.02 14.64
CA MET A 82 11.87 -5.37 14.58
C MET A 82 12.92 -6.45 14.32
N ASN A 83 12.53 -7.71 14.52
CA ASN A 83 13.35 -8.90 14.27
C ASN A 83 14.71 -8.80 14.97
N LYS A 84 14.68 -8.41 16.26
CA LYS A 84 15.87 -8.28 17.12
C LYS A 84 16.93 -7.32 16.56
N LYS A 85 16.51 -6.27 15.83
CA LYS A 85 17.39 -5.23 15.26
C LYS A 85 18.39 -5.75 14.22
N GLU A 86 18.16 -6.92 13.62
CA GLU A 86 19.07 -7.54 12.65
C GLU A 86 19.44 -6.58 11.50
N ALA A 87 18.42 -5.88 10.96
CA ALA A 87 18.58 -4.92 9.86
C ALA A 87 19.57 -3.78 10.16
N PHE A 88 19.78 -3.41 11.44
CA PHE A 88 20.70 -2.33 11.81
C PHE A 88 22.17 -2.74 11.73
N VAL A 89 22.43 -4.05 11.67
CA VAL A 89 23.76 -4.64 11.49
C VAL A 89 23.97 -5.03 10.03
N THR A 90 22.98 -5.66 9.40
CA THR A 90 23.08 -6.17 8.03
C THR A 90 22.85 -5.09 6.97
N GLU A 91 22.24 -3.96 7.33
CA GLU A 91 21.66 -2.95 6.42
C GLU A 91 20.58 -3.53 5.48
N ASP A 92 20.07 -4.73 5.77
CA ASP A 92 18.97 -5.35 5.06
C ASP A 92 17.64 -5.09 5.79
N PHE A 93 16.89 -4.12 5.28
CA PHE A 93 15.58 -3.73 5.81
C PHE A 93 14.41 -4.41 5.09
N THR A 94 14.63 -5.57 4.46
CA THR A 94 13.59 -6.26 3.67
C THR A 94 12.31 -6.52 4.46
N TRP A 95 12.39 -6.94 5.73
CA TRP A 95 11.20 -7.22 6.55
C TRP A 95 10.41 -5.97 6.89
N GLN A 96 11.10 -4.88 7.21
CA GLN A 96 10.51 -3.57 7.44
C GLN A 96 9.83 -3.08 6.16
N MET A 97 10.51 -3.17 5.01
CA MET A 97 9.97 -2.78 3.72
C MET A 97 8.71 -3.57 3.36
N ARG A 98 8.71 -4.89 3.59
CA ARG A 98 7.56 -5.77 3.37
C ARG A 98 6.36 -5.44 4.26
N MET A 99 6.60 -5.14 5.55
CA MET A 99 5.52 -4.76 6.45
C MET A 99 4.94 -3.38 6.08
N MET A 100 5.81 -2.41 5.79
CA MET A 100 5.39 -1.08 5.35
C MET A 100 4.57 -1.18 4.06
N ASP A 101 5.02 -1.95 3.08
CA ASP A 101 4.29 -2.20 1.83
C ASP A 101 2.88 -2.77 2.07
N ALA A 102 2.73 -3.77 2.94
CA ALA A 102 1.42 -4.33 3.26
C ALA A 102 0.48 -3.29 3.88
N MET A 103 1.00 -2.42 4.77
CA MET A 103 0.24 -1.34 5.38
C MET A 103 -0.13 -0.24 4.38
N MET A 104 0.82 0.21 3.56
CA MET A 104 0.59 1.26 2.56
C MET A 104 -0.43 0.83 1.51
N ILE A 105 -0.34 -0.42 1.01
CA ILE A 105 -1.35 -0.98 0.09
C ILE A 105 -2.73 -1.01 0.71
N ALA A 106 -2.82 -1.33 2.01
CA ALA A 106 -4.10 -1.36 2.71
C ALA A 106 -4.73 0.03 2.85
N LEU A 107 -3.92 1.06 3.10
CA LEU A 107 -4.34 2.46 3.14
C LEU A 107 -4.78 2.94 1.75
N GLU A 108 -3.98 2.66 0.73
CA GLU A 108 -4.23 3.01 -0.68
C GLU A 108 -5.53 2.39 -1.19
N ARG A 109 -5.72 1.08 -1.00
CA ARG A 109 -6.95 0.36 -1.38
C ARG A 109 -8.19 0.84 -0.62
N SER A 110 -7.99 1.44 0.55
CA SER A 110 -9.07 2.03 1.35
C SER A 110 -9.34 3.49 1.01
N LEU A 111 -8.59 4.07 0.07
CA LEU A 111 -8.66 5.48 -0.34
C LEU A 111 -8.67 6.45 0.84
N VAL A 112 -7.94 6.12 1.90
CA VAL A 112 -7.94 6.88 3.15
C VAL A 112 -6.70 7.74 3.26
N GLY A 113 -6.86 8.99 3.67
CA GLY A 113 -5.72 9.84 4.04
C GLY A 113 -5.06 9.32 5.31
N PHE A 114 -3.75 9.49 5.45
CA PHE A 114 -3.02 9.04 6.64
C PHE A 114 -1.80 9.91 6.92
N THR A 115 -1.27 9.80 8.14
CA THR A 115 0.08 10.30 8.43
C THR A 115 0.96 9.19 9.00
N LEU A 116 2.19 9.10 8.48
CA LEU A 116 3.17 8.12 8.93
C LEU A 116 3.89 8.63 10.18
N TRP A 117 3.80 7.84 11.25
CA TRP A 117 4.63 7.95 12.43
C TRP A 117 5.94 7.16 12.18
N THR A 118 7.08 7.81 12.01
CA THR A 118 7.29 9.26 12.07
C THR A 118 8.47 9.70 11.20
N TYR A 119 8.67 11.00 11.05
CA TYR A 119 9.94 11.58 10.65
C TYR A 119 10.57 12.25 11.86
N ASN A 120 11.69 11.72 12.34
CA ASN A 120 12.50 12.35 13.37
C ASN A 120 13.95 12.49 12.88
N PRO A 121 14.47 13.73 12.69
CA PRO A 121 15.83 13.97 12.18
C PRO A 121 16.93 13.60 13.17
N SER A 122 16.63 13.50 14.45
CA SER A 122 17.56 13.07 15.50
C SER A 122 17.59 11.54 15.68
N ASN A 123 16.68 10.82 15.01
CA ASN A 123 16.60 9.37 15.15
C ASN A 123 17.90 8.70 14.67
N ASN A 124 18.37 7.68 15.39
CA ASN A 124 19.43 6.79 14.92
C ASN A 124 19.14 5.32 15.24
N ASP A 125 19.99 4.42 14.74
CA ASP A 125 19.77 2.97 14.87
C ASP A 125 19.99 2.44 16.30
N GLN A 126 20.74 3.17 17.14
CA GLN A 126 21.08 2.72 18.49
C GLN A 126 19.99 3.07 19.51
N ILE A 127 19.64 4.36 19.61
CA ILE A 127 18.70 4.89 20.61
C ILE A 127 17.31 5.18 20.03
N GLY A 128 17.12 5.00 18.72
CA GLY A 128 15.85 5.31 18.07
C GLY A 128 15.57 6.80 18.07
N ASN A 129 14.32 7.16 18.34
CA ASN A 129 13.82 8.54 18.31
C ASN A 129 13.92 9.26 19.67
N ASP A 130 14.62 8.65 20.64
CA ASP A 130 14.75 9.12 22.03
C ASP A 130 13.41 9.27 22.78
N TRP A 131 12.38 8.56 22.31
CA TRP A 131 11.04 8.56 22.89
C TRP A 131 10.65 7.13 23.29
N ASN A 132 10.60 6.84 24.59
CA ASN A 132 10.15 5.54 25.14
C ASN A 132 10.83 4.28 24.55
N GLY A 133 12.06 4.41 24.04
CA GLY A 133 12.76 3.30 23.37
C GLY A 133 12.17 2.90 22.01
N GLU A 134 11.38 3.79 21.40
CA GLU A 134 10.80 3.59 20.08
C GLU A 134 11.81 3.81 18.95
N ASN A 135 11.59 3.12 17.83
CA ASN A 135 12.32 3.36 16.59
C ASN A 135 11.35 3.21 15.40
N PHE A 136 10.40 4.14 15.30
CA PHE A 136 9.41 4.17 14.20
C PHE A 136 9.79 5.09 13.04
N SER A 137 10.82 5.92 13.22
CA SER A 137 11.20 6.89 12.19
C SER A 137 11.58 6.15 10.90
N TRP A 138 11.14 6.53 9.71
CA TRP A 138 11.75 5.96 8.50
C TRP A 138 13.14 6.56 8.24
N PHE A 139 13.51 7.65 8.92
CA PHE A 139 14.84 8.26 8.84
C PHE A 139 15.80 7.77 9.94
N SER A 140 17.11 7.74 9.66
CA SER A 140 18.16 7.58 10.66
C SER A 140 19.41 8.36 10.27
N SER A 141 19.92 9.17 11.20
CA SER A 141 21.08 10.04 11.01
C SER A 141 22.37 9.30 10.70
N LYS A 142 22.47 8.00 11.02
CA LYS A 142 23.60 7.13 10.66
C LYS A 142 23.89 7.15 9.15
N ARG A 143 22.85 7.29 8.31
CA ARG A 143 22.93 7.25 6.84
C ARG A 143 22.74 8.63 6.19
N ALA A 144 22.61 9.69 6.99
CA ALA A 144 22.40 11.04 6.49
C ALA A 144 23.71 11.69 6.03
N LEU A 145 23.62 12.56 5.03
CA LEU A 145 24.75 13.39 4.61
C LEU A 145 24.89 14.63 5.50
N PRO A 146 26.12 15.15 5.69
CA PRO A 146 26.31 16.45 6.33
C PRO A 146 25.71 17.56 5.45
N PRO A 147 25.26 18.69 6.05
CA PRO A 147 24.63 19.79 5.30
C PRO A 147 25.46 20.34 4.13
N SER A 148 26.79 20.26 4.20
CA SER A 148 27.69 20.71 3.13
C SER A 148 27.63 19.86 1.86
N LEU A 149 27.02 18.68 1.90
CA LEU A 149 26.86 17.78 0.76
C LEU A 149 25.41 17.68 0.28
N LEU A 150 24.51 18.48 0.86
CA LEU A 150 23.10 18.52 0.47
C LEU A 150 22.87 19.56 -0.62
N TYR A 151 22.17 19.13 -1.67
CA TYR A 151 21.49 20.01 -2.61
C TYR A 151 20.01 20.12 -2.20
N TYR A 152 19.43 21.30 -2.32
CA TYR A 152 18.07 21.60 -1.85
C TYR A 152 17.04 21.70 -2.98
N ASP A 153 17.42 21.34 -4.21
CA ASP A 153 16.47 21.13 -5.29
C ASP A 153 15.55 19.95 -4.93
N GLN A 154 14.26 20.06 -5.27
CA GLN A 154 13.23 19.08 -4.86
C GLN A 154 13.53 17.65 -5.37
N ASP A 155 14.21 17.53 -6.50
CA ASP A 155 14.59 16.29 -7.16
C ASP A 155 16.01 15.81 -6.80
N ALA A 156 16.70 16.48 -5.87
CA ALA A 156 18.06 16.14 -5.50
C ALA A 156 18.13 14.79 -4.75
N PRO A 157 18.86 13.78 -5.28
CA PRO A 157 18.97 12.47 -4.62
C PRO A 157 19.64 12.54 -3.23
N SER A 158 20.41 13.60 -2.95
CA SER A 158 21.04 13.82 -1.65
C SER A 158 20.03 14.01 -0.51
N LEU A 159 18.80 14.41 -0.82
CA LEU A 159 17.74 14.61 0.18
C LEU A 159 17.21 13.29 0.74
N ASP A 160 17.33 12.20 -0.01
CA ASP A 160 16.89 10.86 0.39
C ASP A 160 17.90 10.16 1.32
N ASN A 161 19.11 10.70 1.47
CA ASN A 161 20.11 10.17 2.38
C ASN A 161 19.62 10.20 3.84
N GLY A 162 19.80 9.09 4.54
CA GLY A 162 19.28 8.88 5.89
C GLY A 162 17.93 8.16 5.89
N GLY A 163 17.20 8.16 4.77
CA GLY A 163 16.00 7.36 4.59
C GLY A 163 16.27 5.85 4.73
N ARG A 164 15.31 5.15 5.33
CA ARG A 164 15.18 3.69 5.33
C ARG A 164 13.94 3.36 4.53
N ILE A 165 13.97 2.23 3.83
CA ILE A 165 12.79 1.66 3.15
C ILE A 165 12.01 2.64 2.27
N LEU A 166 12.67 3.67 1.70
CA LEU A 166 12.02 4.69 0.88
C LEU A 166 11.16 4.13 -0.26
N PRO A 167 11.50 3.01 -0.95
CA PRO A 167 10.62 2.40 -1.94
C PRO A 167 9.22 2.02 -1.41
N ALA A 168 9.09 1.78 -0.10
CA ALA A 168 7.80 1.51 0.54
C ALA A 168 7.14 2.75 1.14
N VAL A 169 7.85 3.88 1.29
CA VAL A 169 7.34 5.11 1.92
C VAL A 169 6.99 6.17 0.87
N VAL A 170 7.88 6.39 -0.10
CA VAL A 170 7.76 7.39 -1.16
C VAL A 170 7.09 6.75 -2.37
N ARG A 171 5.77 6.90 -2.44
CA ARG A 171 4.90 6.23 -3.40
C ARG A 171 4.13 7.27 -4.22
N PRO A 172 3.78 6.99 -5.48
CA PRO A 172 2.90 7.87 -6.24
C PRO A 172 1.52 7.92 -5.58
N TYR A 173 0.84 9.07 -5.67
CA TYR A 173 -0.54 9.20 -5.19
C TYR A 173 -1.27 10.36 -5.91
N PRO A 174 -2.59 10.25 -6.12
CA PRO A 174 -3.39 11.34 -6.66
C PRO A 174 -3.52 12.46 -5.63
N ALA A 175 -2.71 13.52 -5.78
CA ALA A 175 -2.67 14.63 -4.84
C ALA A 175 -3.88 15.56 -5.01
N LYS A 176 -4.34 15.73 -6.25
CA LYS A 176 -5.58 16.45 -6.59
C LYS A 176 -6.29 15.70 -7.70
N THR A 177 -7.57 15.43 -7.52
CA THR A 177 -8.37 14.69 -8.50
C THR A 177 -9.47 15.59 -9.05
N ALA A 178 -9.57 15.67 -10.38
CA ALA A 178 -10.69 16.29 -11.08
C ALA A 178 -11.93 15.36 -11.07
N GLY A 179 -12.40 15.00 -9.88
CA GLY A 179 -13.49 14.05 -9.68
C GLY A 179 -13.40 13.34 -8.33
N ILE A 180 -14.13 12.24 -8.20
CA ILE A 180 -14.20 11.40 -7.00
C ILE A 180 -13.29 10.18 -7.20
N PRO A 181 -12.22 10.00 -6.40
CA PRO A 181 -11.40 8.78 -6.43
C PRO A 181 -12.26 7.53 -6.18
N LEU A 182 -12.15 6.54 -7.05
CA LEU A 182 -12.88 5.27 -6.96
C LEU A 182 -11.96 4.08 -6.69
N LYS A 183 -10.72 4.13 -7.20
CA LYS A 183 -9.74 3.08 -7.00
C LYS A 183 -8.32 3.60 -7.17
N PHE A 184 -7.39 3.16 -6.31
CA PHE A 184 -5.97 3.37 -6.50
C PHE A 184 -5.20 2.11 -6.10
N GLU A 185 -4.35 1.62 -7.00
CA GLU A 185 -3.51 0.45 -6.77
C GLU A 185 -2.10 0.71 -7.28
N TYR A 186 -1.09 0.67 -6.40
CA TYR A 186 0.31 0.83 -6.76
C TYR A 186 1.12 -0.43 -6.41
N GLU A 187 1.98 -0.86 -7.33
CA GLU A 187 2.89 -1.98 -7.15
C GLU A 187 4.35 -1.49 -7.12
N MET A 188 4.91 -1.41 -5.91
CA MET A 188 6.30 -0.96 -5.71
C MET A 188 7.35 -1.83 -6.40
N SER A 189 7.06 -3.10 -6.69
CA SER A 189 8.03 -3.97 -7.38
C SER A 189 8.21 -3.67 -8.86
N SER A 190 7.24 -2.98 -9.49
CA SER A 190 7.31 -2.57 -10.90
C SER A 190 7.33 -1.05 -11.07
N GLY A 191 6.83 -0.31 -10.09
CA GLY A 191 6.62 1.13 -10.16
C GLY A 191 5.31 1.51 -10.88
N ALA A 192 4.50 0.53 -11.27
CA ALA A 192 3.25 0.77 -11.97
C ALA A 192 2.08 1.02 -11.01
N PHE A 193 1.14 1.86 -11.40
CA PHE A 193 -0.13 2.03 -10.71
C PHE A 193 -1.32 2.13 -11.66
N THR A 194 -2.50 1.83 -11.12
CA THR A 194 -3.80 2.10 -11.74
C THR A 194 -4.57 3.07 -10.86
N PHE A 195 -5.21 4.05 -11.49
CA PHE A 195 -6.05 5.03 -10.82
C PHE A 195 -7.37 5.17 -11.58
N GLU A 196 -8.48 5.11 -10.85
CA GLU A 196 -9.83 5.33 -11.35
C GLU A 196 -10.51 6.44 -10.57
N TRP A 197 -11.16 7.36 -11.28
CA TRP A 197 -11.97 8.41 -10.68
C TRP A 197 -13.21 8.69 -11.52
N GLY A 198 -14.32 8.99 -10.84
CA GLY A 198 -15.59 9.31 -11.46
C GLY A 198 -15.83 10.81 -11.51
N ASN A 199 -16.56 11.27 -12.53
CA ASN A 199 -17.09 12.63 -12.54
C ASN A 199 -18.14 12.81 -11.43
N THR A 200 -18.31 14.03 -10.93
CA THR A 200 -19.33 14.34 -9.91
C THR A 200 -20.72 14.32 -10.53
N ALA A 201 -21.64 13.59 -9.91
CA ALA A 201 -23.03 13.54 -10.33
C ALA A 201 -23.89 14.62 -9.64
N PRO A 202 -24.95 15.13 -10.30
CA PRO A 202 -25.89 16.05 -9.67
C PRO A 202 -26.55 15.45 -8.41
N GLU A 203 -26.93 16.28 -7.46
CA GLU A 203 -27.63 15.85 -6.24
C GLU A 203 -28.97 15.16 -6.54
N SER A 204 -29.61 15.48 -7.67
CA SER A 204 -30.83 14.81 -8.13
C SER A 204 -30.63 13.33 -8.51
N GLU A 205 -29.39 12.90 -8.76
CA GLU A 205 -29.03 11.51 -9.07
C GLU A 205 -28.50 10.76 -7.83
N ARG A 206 -28.78 11.27 -6.62
CA ARG A 206 -28.41 10.58 -5.38
C ARG A 206 -29.19 9.28 -5.22
N ASP A 207 -28.47 8.18 -5.10
CA ASP A 207 -29.04 6.87 -4.82
C ASP A 207 -29.22 6.71 -3.29
N ASP A 208 -30.44 6.96 -2.82
CA ASP A 208 -30.81 6.79 -1.41
C ASP A 208 -31.05 5.31 -1.03
N THR A 209 -30.94 4.35 -1.97
CA THR A 209 -31.17 2.92 -1.69
C THR A 209 -30.00 2.24 -0.98
N HIS A 210 -28.80 2.83 -1.05
CA HIS A 210 -27.61 2.40 -0.33
C HIS A 210 -27.17 3.44 0.71
N PRO A 211 -27.73 3.42 1.94
CA PRO A 211 -27.56 4.51 2.89
C PRO A 211 -26.17 4.57 3.55
N ILE A 212 -25.36 3.50 3.46
CA ILE A 212 -24.05 3.43 4.11
C ILE A 212 -22.97 3.34 3.03
N PRO A 213 -22.14 4.38 2.85
CA PRO A 213 -21.04 4.33 1.90
C PRO A 213 -20.03 3.26 2.33
N THR A 214 -19.40 2.63 1.35
CA THR A 214 -18.32 1.67 1.58
C THR A 214 -17.07 2.14 0.85
N VAL A 215 -15.93 1.52 1.14
CA VAL A 215 -14.68 1.81 0.44
C VAL A 215 -14.81 1.59 -1.08
N GLU A 216 -15.58 0.58 -1.50
CA GLU A 216 -15.79 0.25 -2.92
C GLU A 216 -17.00 0.97 -3.54
N GLY A 217 -17.93 1.45 -2.71
CA GLY A 217 -19.15 2.15 -3.11
C GLY A 217 -19.14 3.59 -2.62
N VAL A 218 -18.22 4.39 -3.16
CA VAL A 218 -18.13 5.82 -2.86
C VAL A 218 -19.20 6.57 -3.67
N PRO A 219 -20.11 7.33 -3.03
CA PRO A 219 -21.11 8.12 -3.74
C PRO A 219 -20.45 9.17 -4.64
N GLN A 220 -20.90 9.28 -5.89
CA GLN A 220 -20.44 10.32 -6.83
C GLN A 220 -21.29 11.60 -6.74
N SER A 221 -22.46 11.53 -6.10
CA SER A 221 -23.37 12.65 -5.84
C SER A 221 -23.22 13.17 -4.40
N GLY A 222 -23.76 14.36 -4.12
CA GLY A 222 -23.65 14.99 -2.79
C GLY A 222 -22.32 15.70 -2.54
N HIS A 223 -21.40 15.68 -3.51
CA HIS A 223 -20.16 16.46 -3.50
C HIS A 223 -20.36 17.82 -4.17
N PRO A 224 -19.57 18.86 -3.79
CA PRO A 224 -19.54 20.11 -4.54
C PRO A 224 -19.22 19.87 -6.00
N LYS A 225 -19.81 20.67 -6.90
CA LYS A 225 -19.55 20.57 -8.34
C LYS A 225 -18.06 20.76 -8.62
N ILE A 226 -17.40 19.75 -9.18
CA ILE A 226 -16.01 19.84 -9.63
C ILE A 226 -16.01 20.24 -11.11
N THR A 227 -15.37 21.37 -11.42
CA THR A 227 -15.26 21.89 -12.80
C THR A 227 -13.84 21.80 -13.37
N ALA A 228 -12.88 21.40 -12.53
CA ALA A 228 -11.52 21.13 -12.99
C ALA A 228 -11.53 19.90 -13.90
N LEU A 229 -10.66 19.89 -14.90
CA LEU A 229 -10.40 18.73 -15.77
C LEU A 229 -9.05 18.08 -15.47
N GLU A 230 -8.20 18.78 -14.70
CA GLU A 230 -6.83 18.40 -14.44
C GLU A 230 -6.70 17.66 -13.10
N THR A 231 -6.18 16.45 -13.16
CA THR A 231 -5.75 15.65 -12.02
C THR A 231 -4.24 15.76 -11.88
N GLU A 232 -3.76 16.07 -10.68
CA GLU A 232 -2.34 16.12 -10.32
C GLU A 232 -1.98 14.87 -9.51
N ILE A 233 -1.05 14.08 -10.03
CA ILE A 233 -0.53 12.88 -9.36
C ILE A 233 0.91 13.14 -8.97
N PHE A 234 1.23 13.05 -7.68
CA PHE A 234 2.62 13.02 -7.26
C PHE A 234 3.26 11.75 -7.83
N LEU A 235 4.38 11.92 -8.54
CA LEU A 235 5.12 10.86 -9.18
C LEU A 235 6.61 11.03 -8.85
N PRO A 236 7.14 10.27 -7.87
CA PRO A 236 8.43 10.60 -7.28
C PRO A 236 9.60 10.37 -8.22
N SER A 237 10.57 11.29 -8.20
CA SER A 237 11.83 11.15 -8.96
C SER A 237 12.59 9.89 -8.57
N LEU A 238 12.43 9.42 -7.33
CA LEU A 238 12.97 8.15 -6.82
C LEU A 238 12.68 6.96 -7.75
N ILE A 239 11.50 6.94 -8.40
CA ILE A 239 11.12 5.86 -9.31
C ILE A 239 11.21 6.26 -10.78
N THR A 240 11.09 7.54 -11.13
CA THR A 240 11.10 7.98 -12.53
C THR A 240 12.47 8.29 -13.09
N LEU A 241 13.47 8.59 -12.24
CA LEU A 241 14.79 9.05 -12.72
C LEU A 241 15.41 8.02 -13.69
N GLY A 242 15.73 8.49 -14.90
CA GLY A 242 16.32 7.66 -15.96
C GLY A 242 15.34 6.67 -16.62
N ARG A 243 14.02 6.82 -16.40
CA ARG A 243 12.98 5.96 -16.97
C ARG A 243 11.95 6.79 -17.72
N LYS A 244 11.38 6.20 -18.77
CA LYS A 244 10.23 6.77 -19.46
C LYS A 244 8.96 6.46 -18.69
N VAL A 245 8.16 7.49 -18.41
CA VAL A 245 6.80 7.33 -17.89
C VAL A 245 5.85 7.02 -19.05
N VAL A 246 5.11 5.93 -18.95
CA VAL A 246 4.12 5.48 -19.94
C VAL A 246 2.74 5.55 -19.30
N VAL A 247 1.81 6.25 -19.95
CA VAL A 247 0.43 6.43 -19.49
C VAL A 247 -0.51 5.81 -20.53
N ASP A 248 -1.28 4.82 -20.10
CA ASP A 248 -2.30 4.12 -20.88
C ASP A 248 -3.70 4.40 -20.29
N GLY A 249 -4.75 4.20 -21.11
CA GLY A 249 -6.15 4.29 -20.68
C GLY A 249 -6.81 5.66 -20.88
N LEU A 250 -6.08 6.64 -21.41
CA LEU A 250 -6.62 7.96 -21.77
C LEU A 250 -7.55 7.87 -22.99
N ASP A 251 -8.61 8.67 -22.98
CA ASP A 251 -9.48 8.82 -24.16
C ASP A 251 -8.79 9.62 -25.27
N GLU A 252 -9.35 9.59 -26.48
CA GLU A 252 -8.79 10.27 -27.66
C GLU A 252 -8.59 11.78 -27.45
N THR A 253 -9.40 12.40 -26.62
CA THR A 253 -9.36 13.85 -26.36
C THR A 253 -8.55 14.24 -25.14
N ASP A 254 -8.14 13.26 -24.34
CA ASP A 254 -7.41 13.47 -23.11
C ASP A 254 -5.92 13.70 -23.37
N SER A 255 -5.23 14.24 -22.38
CA SER A 255 -3.79 14.52 -22.50
C SER A 255 -3.08 14.40 -21.17
N TYR A 256 -1.78 14.13 -21.21
CA TYR A 256 -0.94 14.16 -20.02
C TYR A 256 0.38 14.89 -20.24
N VAL A 257 0.94 15.39 -19.16
CA VAL A 257 2.30 15.96 -19.09
C VAL A 257 2.96 15.48 -17.80
N HIS A 258 4.17 14.94 -17.88
CA HIS A 258 4.99 14.62 -16.72
C HIS A 258 6.09 15.68 -16.53
N GLU A 259 6.04 16.41 -15.42
CA GLU A 259 7.06 17.38 -15.03
C GLU A 259 7.99 16.79 -13.96
N GLU A 260 9.12 16.23 -14.40
CA GLU A 260 10.04 15.48 -13.52
C GLU A 260 10.59 16.33 -12.36
N ARG A 261 10.95 17.61 -12.60
CA ARG A 261 11.46 18.49 -11.54
C ARG A 261 10.43 18.80 -10.46
N ARG A 262 9.14 18.82 -10.82
CA ARG A 262 8.03 18.99 -9.87
C ARG A 262 7.62 17.68 -9.21
N GLN A 263 8.05 16.55 -9.78
CA GLN A 263 7.61 15.21 -9.42
C GLN A 263 6.09 15.07 -9.54
N THR A 264 5.53 15.59 -10.64
CA THR A 264 4.09 15.63 -10.87
C THR A 264 3.73 15.16 -12.28
N LEU A 265 2.78 14.24 -12.35
CA LEU A 265 2.08 13.85 -13.57
C LEU A 265 0.72 14.57 -13.60
N PHE A 266 0.51 15.38 -14.62
CA PHE A 266 -0.74 16.08 -14.90
C PHE A 266 -1.55 15.28 -15.92
N ILE A 267 -2.81 15.00 -15.63
CA ILE A 267 -3.76 14.34 -16.53
C ILE A 267 -4.94 15.28 -16.75
N VAL A 268 -5.26 15.60 -18.00
CA VAL A 268 -6.45 16.36 -18.38
C VAL A 268 -7.45 15.41 -19.02
N ALA A 269 -8.53 15.11 -18.31
CA ALA A 269 -9.64 14.31 -18.80
C ALA A 269 -10.79 15.21 -19.25
N ARG A 270 -11.21 15.12 -20.52
CA ARG A 270 -12.15 16.08 -21.12
C ARG A 270 -13.60 15.65 -21.08
N ASP A 271 -13.87 14.36 -20.96
CA ASP A 271 -15.23 13.87 -20.81
C ASP A 271 -15.79 14.28 -19.43
N THR A 272 -16.88 15.04 -19.46
CA THR A 272 -17.55 15.62 -18.29
C THR A 272 -18.92 14.98 -18.03
N ASP A 273 -19.27 13.89 -18.72
CA ASP A 273 -20.49 13.14 -18.43
C ASP A 273 -20.49 12.69 -16.96
N PRO A 274 -21.52 13.01 -16.16
CA PRO A 274 -21.65 12.58 -14.76
C PRO A 274 -21.44 11.09 -14.51
N LYS A 275 -21.75 10.23 -15.49
CA LYS A 275 -21.61 8.77 -15.39
C LYS A 275 -20.25 8.27 -15.82
N ARG A 276 -19.38 9.16 -16.32
CA ARG A 276 -18.05 8.79 -16.79
C ARG A 276 -17.15 8.42 -15.61
N ILE A 277 -16.49 7.28 -15.77
CA ILE A 277 -15.36 6.85 -14.96
C ILE A 277 -14.12 6.88 -15.85
N HIS A 278 -13.12 7.64 -15.41
CA HIS A 278 -11.81 7.69 -16.03
C HIS A 278 -10.92 6.64 -15.39
N SER A 279 -10.11 5.94 -16.19
CA SER A 279 -9.19 4.92 -15.71
C SER A 279 -7.87 5.04 -16.44
N ILE A 280 -6.78 5.18 -15.70
CA ILE A 280 -5.44 5.20 -16.27
C ILE A 280 -4.58 4.10 -15.66
N ARG A 281 -3.62 3.64 -16.45
CA ARG A 281 -2.51 2.84 -15.98
C ARG A 281 -1.22 3.58 -16.28
N VAL A 282 -0.41 3.80 -15.24
CA VAL A 282 0.91 4.41 -15.37
C VAL A 282 1.96 3.33 -15.12
N SER A 283 2.96 3.26 -15.97
CA SER A 283 4.07 2.32 -15.87
C SER A 283 5.39 2.98 -16.26
N LEU A 284 6.50 2.27 -16.00
CA LEU A 284 7.85 2.76 -16.23
C LEU A 284 8.59 1.86 -17.22
N ASP A 285 9.35 2.47 -18.13
CA ASP A 285 10.21 1.77 -19.08
C ASP A 285 11.67 2.28 -18.99
N PRO A 286 12.63 1.43 -18.57
CA PRO A 286 12.45 0.06 -18.08
C PRO A 286 11.72 0.01 -16.72
N PRO A 287 11.08 -1.12 -16.34
CA PRO A 287 10.42 -1.26 -15.04
C PRO A 287 11.42 -1.21 -13.88
N LEU A 288 10.92 -1.00 -12.66
CA LEU A 288 11.74 -1.07 -11.46
C LEU A 288 12.35 -2.47 -11.24
N THR A 289 13.48 -2.49 -10.55
CA THR A 289 14.01 -3.72 -9.99
C THR A 289 13.18 -4.11 -8.78
N ARG A 290 12.69 -5.35 -8.78
CA ARG A 290 11.88 -5.88 -7.69
C ARG A 290 12.66 -5.88 -6.38
N ALA A 291 12.12 -5.20 -5.36
CA ALA A 291 12.70 -5.19 -4.02
C ALA A 291 12.55 -6.53 -3.28
N PHE A 292 11.41 -7.21 -3.43
CA PHE A 292 11.17 -8.55 -2.88
C PHE A 292 10.11 -9.31 -3.68
N VAL A 293 10.06 -10.62 -3.51
CA VAL A 293 9.04 -11.48 -4.14
C VAL A 293 7.71 -11.37 -3.39
N VAL A 294 6.63 -11.10 -4.12
CA VAL A 294 5.27 -11.17 -3.58
C VAL A 294 4.80 -12.63 -3.61
N ASN A 295 5.15 -13.36 -2.57
CA ASN A 295 4.83 -14.79 -2.42
C ASN A 295 3.46 -15.03 -1.79
N ASP A 296 2.94 -16.24 -1.98
CA ASP A 296 1.75 -16.80 -1.34
C ASP A 296 1.96 -18.29 -1.00
N PHE A 297 0.93 -18.93 -0.44
CA PHE A 297 1.02 -20.32 0.01
C PHE A 297 1.40 -21.28 -1.13
N TRP A 298 0.83 -21.08 -2.32
CA TRP A 298 1.05 -21.98 -3.45
C TRP A 298 2.40 -21.72 -4.12
N SER A 299 2.88 -20.48 -4.14
CA SER A 299 4.24 -20.19 -4.64
C SER A 299 5.31 -20.86 -3.76
N ASP A 300 5.12 -20.92 -2.45
CA ASP A 300 6.14 -21.43 -1.51
C ASP A 300 6.05 -22.95 -1.32
N PHE A 301 4.84 -23.50 -1.22
CA PHE A 301 4.63 -24.91 -0.87
C PHE A 301 4.08 -25.76 -2.02
N GLY A 302 3.49 -25.15 -3.05
CA GLY A 302 2.86 -25.84 -4.17
C GLY A 302 3.75 -26.91 -4.81
N PRO A 303 5.02 -26.61 -5.17
CA PRO A 303 5.93 -27.61 -5.73
C PRO A 303 6.14 -28.83 -4.83
N ARG A 304 6.26 -28.62 -3.50
CA ARG A 304 6.45 -29.69 -2.52
C ARG A 304 5.17 -30.52 -2.32
N ILE A 305 4.01 -29.86 -2.31
CA ILE A 305 2.70 -30.53 -2.23
C ILE A 305 2.49 -31.41 -3.45
N VAL A 306 2.75 -30.89 -4.66
CA VAL A 306 2.65 -31.67 -5.91
C VAL A 306 3.59 -32.88 -5.86
N ALA A 307 4.84 -32.70 -5.46
CA ALA A 307 5.79 -33.80 -5.33
C ALA A 307 5.31 -34.88 -4.33
N LEU A 308 4.76 -34.48 -3.18
CA LEU A 308 4.22 -35.40 -2.18
C LEU A 308 2.98 -36.15 -2.71
N VAL A 309 2.08 -35.46 -3.41
CA VAL A 309 0.91 -36.08 -4.03
C VAL A 309 1.33 -37.09 -5.10
N LEU A 310 2.28 -36.75 -5.96
CA LEU A 310 2.81 -37.66 -6.96
C LEU A 310 3.49 -38.88 -6.33
N LEU A 311 4.24 -38.70 -5.23
CA LEU A 311 4.82 -39.79 -4.47
C LEU A 311 3.74 -40.71 -3.88
N LEU A 312 2.72 -40.15 -3.25
CA LEU A 312 1.61 -40.91 -2.68
C LEU A 312 0.82 -41.67 -3.76
N LEU A 313 0.53 -41.03 -4.88
CA LEU A 313 -0.10 -41.68 -6.04
C LEU A 313 0.78 -42.80 -6.60
N GLY A 314 2.10 -42.60 -6.67
CA GLY A 314 3.06 -43.63 -7.07
C GLY A 314 3.08 -44.82 -6.11
N VAL A 315 3.05 -44.58 -4.80
CA VAL A 315 2.97 -45.63 -3.77
C VAL A 315 1.65 -46.40 -3.86
N ILE A 316 0.53 -45.69 -4.04
CA ILE A 316 -0.79 -46.30 -4.21
C ILE A 316 -0.82 -47.14 -5.49
N ALA A 317 -0.34 -46.60 -6.62
CA ALA A 317 -0.27 -47.33 -7.88
C ALA A 317 0.63 -48.57 -7.77
N PHE A 318 1.78 -48.46 -7.11
CA PHE A 318 2.66 -49.61 -6.84
C PHE A 318 1.97 -50.66 -5.96
N ALA A 319 1.27 -50.25 -4.90
CA ALA A 319 0.53 -51.16 -4.04
C ALA A 319 -0.62 -51.86 -4.81
N LEU A 320 -1.35 -51.13 -5.64
CA LEU A 320 -2.40 -51.70 -6.49
C LEU A 320 -1.85 -52.69 -7.52
N LEU A 321 -0.72 -52.37 -8.17
CA LEU A 321 -0.02 -53.29 -9.08
C LEU A 321 0.50 -54.53 -8.35
N ARG A 322 0.89 -54.42 -7.07
CA ARG A 322 1.31 -55.56 -6.24
C ARG A 322 0.15 -56.48 -5.85
N VAL A 323 -1.06 -55.94 -5.67
CA VAL A 323 -2.24 -56.70 -5.20
C VAL A 323 -3.07 -57.24 -6.36
N TYR A 324 -3.16 -56.49 -7.46
CA TYR A 324 -4.04 -56.76 -8.60
C TYR A 324 -3.31 -56.84 -9.95
N GLY A 325 -1.99 -56.77 -9.95
CA GLY A 325 -1.19 -57.04 -11.15
C GLY A 325 -1.25 -58.52 -11.54
N PRO A 326 -1.09 -58.84 -12.84
CA PRO A 326 -1.10 -60.21 -13.34
C PRO A 326 0.02 -61.09 -12.76
#